data_AF-A0A949FS88-F1
#
_entry.id   AF-A0A949FS88-F1
#
_cell.length_a   1.000
_cell.length_b   1.000
_cell.length_c   1.000
_cell.angle_alpha   90.00
_cell.angle_beta   90.00
_cell.angle_gamma   90.00
#
_symmetry.space_group_name_H-M   'P 1'
#
loop_
_entity.id
_entity.type
_entity.pdbx_description
1 polymer ?
#
loop_
_entity_poly.entity_id
_entity_poly.type
_entity_poly.pdbx_seq_one_letter_code
_entity_poly.pdbx_strand_id
1 'polypeptide(L)'
;MQRFKKTRRRGSSKTLLMVLAAACVAGAGGVYWWRSRQSGIYANAGDKPILEEIKRGPFDHVVLEQGEIESSSNNEVKCEVKGRGGSGTPILSVVAEGTLVKKGDRLCQLDSSALD
;
A
#
# COMPACT_ATOMS: atom_id res chain seq x y z
N MET A 1 -24.04 86.69 42.62
CA MET A 1 -24.18 85.40 41.92
C MET A 1 -22.86 84.63 42.01
N GLN A 2 -22.90 83.31 41.91
CA GLN A 2 -22.07 82.34 42.67
C GLN A 2 -20.56 82.33 42.33
N ARG A 3 -19.71 82.26 43.35
CA ARG A 3 -18.26 82.06 43.24
C ARG A 3 -17.93 80.57 43.05
N PHE A 4 -17.25 80.22 41.95
CA PHE A 4 -16.73 78.87 41.70
C PHE A 4 -15.65 78.48 42.71
N LYS A 5 -15.88 77.38 43.45
CA LYS A 5 -14.87 76.72 44.30
C LYS A 5 -13.89 75.92 43.43
N LYS A 6 -12.65 76.39 43.29
CA LYS A 6 -11.53 75.60 42.76
C LYS A 6 -11.11 74.54 43.80
N THR A 7 -11.38 73.27 43.53
CA THR A 7 -10.89 72.17 44.36
C THR A 7 -9.41 71.91 44.03
N ARG A 8 -8.53 72.12 45.02
CA ARG A 8 -7.11 71.73 44.91
C ARG A 8 -7.00 70.20 45.03
N ARG A 9 -7.05 69.49 43.90
CA ARG A 9 -6.70 68.06 43.82
C ARG A 9 -5.17 67.90 43.84
N ARG A 10 -4.55 67.85 45.03
CA ARG A 10 -3.09 67.66 45.17
C ARG A 10 -2.66 66.31 45.78
N GLY A 11 -3.60 65.39 46.03
CA GLY A 11 -3.30 64.04 46.56
C GLY A 11 -3.61 62.85 45.64
N SER A 12 -4.36 63.05 44.54
CA SER A 12 -4.90 61.94 43.74
C SER A 12 -4.03 61.51 42.55
N SER A 13 -3.07 62.33 42.12
CA SER A 13 -2.19 62.00 40.98
C SER A 13 -1.12 60.98 41.37
N LYS A 14 -0.58 61.07 42.59
CA LYS A 14 0.43 60.13 43.09
C LYS A 14 -0.17 58.74 43.35
N THR A 15 -1.39 58.68 43.88
CA THR A 15 -2.10 57.40 44.07
C THR A 15 -2.47 56.76 42.73
N LEU A 16 -2.90 57.56 41.75
CA LEU A 16 -3.16 57.08 40.39
C LEU A 16 -1.88 56.52 39.72
N LEU A 17 -0.75 57.21 39.87
CA LEU A 17 0.54 56.74 39.34
C LEU A 17 1.01 55.44 40.00
N MET A 18 0.83 55.29 41.33
CA MET A 18 1.19 54.06 42.04
C MET A 18 0.32 52.87 41.62
N VAL A 19 -0.99 53.08 41.40
CA VAL A 19 -1.90 52.05 40.92
C VAL A 19 -1.55 51.63 39.48
N LEU A 20 -1.22 52.58 38.61
CA LEU A 20 -0.78 52.28 37.24
C LEU A 20 0.54 51.50 37.24
N ALA A 21 1.52 51.89 38.06
CA ALA A 21 2.78 51.17 38.19
C ALA A 21 2.57 49.72 38.68
N ALA A 22 1.73 49.52 39.69
CA ALA A 22 1.38 48.20 40.19
C ALA A 22 0.67 47.34 39.12
N ALA A 23 -0.24 47.93 38.35
CA ALA A 23 -0.90 47.26 37.23
C ALA A 23 0.08 46.86 36.12
N CYS A 24 1.06 47.72 35.81
CA CYS A 24 2.12 47.39 34.84
C CYS A 24 3.00 46.22 35.32
N VAL A 25 3.36 46.18 36.61
CA VAL A 25 4.16 45.09 37.18
C VAL A 25 3.37 43.78 37.19
N ALA A 26 2.10 43.82 37.58
CA ALA A 26 1.22 42.65 37.55
C ALA A 26 1.00 42.15 36.10
N GLY A 27 0.81 43.07 35.15
CA GLY A 27 0.69 42.75 33.72
C GLY A 27 1.96 42.12 33.16
N ALA A 28 3.13 42.69 33.46
CA ALA A 28 4.42 42.14 33.04
C ALA A 28 4.69 40.76 33.67
N GLY A 29 4.37 40.59 34.96
CA GLY A 29 4.46 39.31 35.66
C GLY A 29 3.51 38.26 35.08
N GLY A 30 2.28 38.64 34.75
CA GLY A 30 1.31 37.78 34.08
C GLY A 30 1.75 37.34 32.69
N VAL A 31 2.29 38.27 31.89
CA VAL A 31 2.84 37.96 30.56
C VAL A 31 4.06 37.05 30.66
N TYR A 32 4.97 37.30 31.61
CA TYR A 32 6.13 36.44 31.85
C TYR A 32 5.73 35.02 32.27
N TRP A 33 4.77 34.91 33.18
CA TRP A 33 4.25 33.62 33.64
C TRP A 33 3.51 32.85 32.53
N TRP A 34 2.73 33.55 31.69
CA TRP A 34 2.08 32.94 30.53
C TRP A 34 3.09 32.40 29.52
N ARG A 35 4.11 33.22 29.17
CA ARG A 35 5.14 32.83 28.20
C ARG A 35 6.00 31.67 28.69
N SER A 36 6.33 31.64 29.98
CA SER A 36 7.09 30.51 30.57
C SER A 36 6.28 29.21 30.57
N ARG A 37 4.95 29.26 30.77
CA ARG A 37 4.09 28.06 30.72
C ARG A 37 3.92 27.50 29.29
N GLN A 38 3.97 28.36 28.28
CA GLN A 38 3.89 27.95 26.86
C GLN A 38 5.16 27.24 26.36
N SER A 39 6.30 27.42 27.05
CA SER A 39 7.56 26.73 26.71
C SER A 39 7.53 25.21 26.95
N GLY A 40 6.47 24.68 27.60
CA GLY A 40 6.28 23.25 27.83
C GLY A 40 5.57 22.48 26.71
N ILE A 41 5.08 23.13 25.65
CA ILE A 41 4.30 22.46 24.60
C ILE A 41 5.19 21.65 23.62
N TYR A 42 6.48 21.97 23.51
CA TYR A 42 7.41 21.30 22.59
C TYR A 42 8.49 20.43 23.30
N ALA A 43 8.34 20.21 24.60
CA ALA A 43 9.34 19.54 25.44
C ALA A 43 9.23 18.00 25.46
N ASN A 44 8.29 17.40 24.72
CA ASN A 44 8.17 15.95 24.63
C ASN A 44 8.97 15.45 23.43
N ALA A 45 10.17 14.91 23.69
CA ALA A 45 10.99 14.26 22.67
C ALA A 45 10.31 13.04 22.01
N GLY A 46 9.19 12.55 22.57
CA GLY A 46 8.39 11.44 22.05
C GLY A 46 7.24 11.82 21.11
N ASP A 47 6.97 13.11 20.89
CA ASP A 47 5.84 13.57 20.05
C ASP A 47 6.32 14.16 18.70
N LYS A 48 7.56 13.83 18.30
CA LYS A 48 8.14 14.23 17.03
C LYS A 48 7.90 13.14 15.99
N PRO A 49 7.55 13.48 14.74
CA PRO A 49 7.43 12.49 13.68
C PRO A 49 8.79 11.85 13.40
N ILE A 50 8.79 10.56 13.09
CA ILE A 50 9.96 9.85 12.60
C ILE A 50 10.23 10.37 11.19
N LEU A 51 11.41 10.94 10.97
CA LEU A 51 11.87 11.47 9.68
C LEU A 51 12.99 10.59 9.16
N GLU A 52 13.00 10.33 7.85
CA GLU A 52 14.09 9.65 7.13
C GLU A 52 14.54 10.54 5.96
N GLU A 53 15.83 10.52 5.67
CA GLU A 53 16.40 11.26 4.54
C GLU A 53 16.06 10.57 3.21
N ILE A 54 15.56 11.33 2.24
CA ILE A 54 15.21 10.80 0.91
C ILE A 54 16.49 10.41 0.16
N LYS A 55 16.59 9.14 -0.23
CA LYS A 55 17.72 8.59 -1.00
C LYS A 55 17.25 8.17 -2.40
N ARG A 56 18.06 8.46 -3.43
CA ARG A 56 17.85 7.95 -4.79
C ARG A 56 18.62 6.64 -4.94
N GLY A 57 17.97 5.61 -5.48
CA GLY A 57 18.58 4.31 -5.76
C GLY A 57 17.87 3.61 -6.91
N PRO A 58 18.47 2.54 -7.48
CA PRO A 58 17.79 1.72 -8.46
C PRO A 58 16.53 1.09 -7.85
N PHE A 59 15.45 1.06 -8.61
CA PHE A 59 14.17 0.48 -8.22
C PHE A 59 13.72 -0.53 -9.27
N ASP A 60 13.59 -1.80 -8.87
CA ASP A 60 13.13 -2.87 -9.75
C ASP A 60 11.60 -2.98 -9.68
N HIS A 61 10.94 -2.50 -10.73
CA HIS A 61 9.50 -2.65 -10.88
C HIS A 61 9.18 -3.94 -11.63
N VAL A 62 9.03 -5.04 -10.90
CA VAL A 62 8.70 -6.36 -11.46
C VAL A 62 7.24 -6.68 -11.22
N VAL A 63 6.49 -6.93 -12.30
CA VAL A 63 5.12 -7.46 -12.24
C VAL A 63 5.20 -8.97 -12.45
N LEU A 64 4.69 -9.75 -11.51
CA LEU A 64 4.59 -11.20 -11.62
C LEU A 64 3.21 -11.56 -12.15
N GLU A 65 3.16 -12.26 -13.28
CA GLU A 65 1.95 -12.83 -13.84
C GLU A 65 2.00 -14.36 -13.74
N GLN A 66 0.86 -14.96 -13.39
CA GLN A 66 0.73 -16.41 -13.37
C GLN A 66 0.37 -16.89 -14.78
N GLY A 67 1.21 -17.76 -15.35
CA GLY A 67 0.96 -18.43 -16.62
C GLY A 67 0.93 -19.95 -16.47
N GLU A 68 0.31 -20.62 -17.42
CA GLU A 68 0.31 -22.09 -17.54
C GLU A 68 1.26 -22.52 -18.66
N ILE A 69 1.90 -23.69 -18.48
CA ILE A 69 2.76 -24.29 -19.50
C ILE A 69 1.94 -25.34 -20.25
N GLU A 70 1.78 -25.15 -21.55
CA GLU A 70 1.12 -26.11 -22.44
C GLU A 70 2.07 -26.62 -23.51
N SER A 71 1.74 -27.78 -24.09
CA SER A 71 2.49 -28.31 -25.23
C SER A 71 2.32 -27.39 -26.44
N SER A 72 3.44 -26.98 -27.06
CA SER A 72 3.41 -26.15 -28.28
C SER A 72 2.76 -26.87 -29.47
N SER A 73 2.70 -28.20 -29.44
CA SER A 73 2.03 -29.01 -30.46
C SER A 73 1.46 -30.27 -29.83
N ASN A 74 0.17 -30.49 -30.01
CA ASN A 74 -0.52 -31.68 -29.54
C ASN A 74 -1.18 -32.37 -30.73
N ASN A 75 -0.75 -33.58 -31.04
CA ASN A 75 -1.29 -34.38 -32.15
C ASN A 75 -2.15 -35.50 -31.60
N GLU A 76 -3.45 -35.45 -31.88
CA GLU A 76 -4.39 -36.51 -31.51
C GLU A 76 -4.52 -37.50 -32.67
N VAL A 77 -4.24 -38.79 -32.41
CA VAL A 77 -4.34 -39.86 -33.42
C VAL A 77 -5.65 -40.61 -33.21
N LYS A 78 -6.49 -40.68 -34.25
CA LYS A 78 -7.79 -41.36 -34.22
C LYS A 78 -7.81 -42.56 -35.15
N CYS A 79 -8.58 -43.57 -34.77
CA CYS A 79 -8.88 -44.68 -35.65
C CYS A 79 -9.85 -44.22 -36.76
N GLU A 80 -9.50 -44.49 -38.01
CA GLU A 80 -10.33 -44.14 -39.19
C GLU A 80 -11.10 -45.34 -39.75
N VAL A 81 -10.95 -46.53 -39.13
CA VAL A 81 -11.61 -47.77 -39.59
C VAL A 81 -12.96 -47.93 -38.92
N LYS A 82 -13.98 -48.31 -39.70
CA LYS A 82 -15.32 -48.58 -39.17
C LYS A 82 -15.34 -49.90 -38.40
N GLY A 83 -15.80 -49.85 -37.15
CA GLY A 83 -16.03 -51.03 -36.34
C GLY A 83 -17.24 -51.85 -36.79
N ARG A 84 -17.21 -53.17 -36.54
CA ARG A 84 -18.33 -54.07 -36.83
C ARG A 84 -19.25 -54.17 -35.61
N GLY A 85 -20.55 -53.98 -35.79
CA GLY A 85 -21.55 -54.20 -34.73
C GLY A 85 -21.54 -53.21 -33.56
N GLY A 86 -20.96 -52.01 -33.75
CA GLY A 86 -20.96 -50.95 -32.73
C GLY A 86 -19.81 -51.02 -31.72
N SER A 87 -18.99 -52.08 -31.72
CA SER A 87 -17.93 -52.31 -30.73
C SER A 87 -16.50 -51.89 -31.19
N GLY A 88 -16.36 -51.14 -32.29
CA GLY A 88 -15.05 -50.73 -32.82
C GLY A 88 -14.28 -51.87 -33.50
N THR A 89 -13.00 -51.62 -33.85
CA THR A 89 -12.07 -52.62 -34.41
C THR A 89 -11.07 -53.03 -33.33
N PRO A 90 -10.86 -54.34 -33.06
CA PRO A 90 -9.94 -54.79 -32.02
C PRO A 90 -8.50 -54.33 -32.24
N ILE A 91 -7.80 -54.01 -31.16
CA ILE A 91 -6.38 -53.64 -31.15
C ILE A 91 -5.56 -54.91 -30.91
N LEU A 92 -4.64 -55.23 -31.83
CA LEU A 92 -3.73 -56.38 -31.73
C LEU A 92 -2.43 -56.04 -30.99
N SER A 93 -1.91 -54.82 -31.16
CA SER A 93 -0.70 -54.37 -30.48
C SER A 93 -0.64 -52.84 -30.38
N VAL A 94 0.07 -52.35 -29.36
CA VAL A 94 0.32 -50.93 -29.08
C VAL A 94 1.76 -50.76 -28.61
N VAL A 95 2.39 -49.65 -29.01
CA VAL A 95 3.73 -49.26 -28.54
C VAL A 95 3.67 -48.82 -27.07
N ALA A 96 4.73 -49.06 -26.31
CA ALA A 96 4.80 -48.67 -24.91
C ALA A 96 4.61 -47.15 -24.71
N GLU A 97 3.94 -46.77 -23.63
CA GLU A 97 3.73 -45.36 -23.26
C GLU A 97 5.06 -44.64 -23.03
N GLY A 98 5.10 -43.34 -23.34
CA GLY A 98 6.31 -42.51 -23.21
C GLY A 98 7.38 -42.77 -24.28
N THR A 99 7.13 -43.66 -25.26
CA THR A 99 8.06 -43.90 -26.36
C THR A 99 8.13 -42.68 -27.28
N LEU A 100 9.35 -42.24 -27.61
CA LEU A 100 9.57 -41.20 -28.60
C LEU A 100 9.34 -41.78 -30.01
N VAL A 101 8.37 -41.23 -30.72
CA VAL A 101 7.95 -41.70 -32.05
C VAL A 101 8.17 -40.62 -33.11
N LYS A 102 8.39 -41.04 -34.34
CA LYS A 102 8.51 -40.18 -35.52
C LYS A 102 7.29 -40.34 -36.42
N LYS A 103 7.11 -39.37 -37.32
CA LYS A 103 6.07 -39.43 -38.33
C LYS A 103 6.26 -40.68 -39.20
N GLY A 104 5.21 -41.51 -39.26
CA GLY A 104 5.20 -42.76 -40.00
C GLY A 104 5.44 -44.00 -39.14
N ASP A 105 5.82 -43.84 -37.87
CA ASP A 105 5.95 -44.97 -36.96
C ASP A 105 4.56 -45.55 -36.63
N ARG A 106 4.50 -46.88 -36.53
CA ARG A 106 3.26 -47.60 -36.24
C ARG A 106 2.97 -47.59 -34.75
N LEU A 107 1.94 -46.83 -34.35
CA LEU A 107 1.56 -46.64 -32.94
C LEU A 107 0.69 -47.78 -32.40
N CYS A 108 -0.24 -48.26 -33.21
CA CYS A 108 -1.09 -49.41 -32.89
C CYS A 108 -1.35 -50.26 -34.13
N GLN A 109 -1.66 -51.53 -33.93
CA GLN A 109 -2.21 -52.40 -34.97
C GLN A 109 -3.64 -52.75 -34.65
N LEU A 110 -4.51 -52.61 -35.66
CA LEU A 110 -5.89 -53.06 -35.61
C LEU A 110 -6.05 -54.39 -36.35
N ASP A 111 -7.05 -55.18 -35.97
CA ASP A 111 -7.40 -56.41 -36.67
C ASP A 111 -7.97 -56.10 -38.07
N SER A 112 -7.35 -56.67 -39.11
CA SER A 112 -7.73 -56.48 -40.52
C SER A 112 -8.61 -57.59 -41.08
N SER A 113 -8.88 -58.65 -40.31
CA SER A 113 -9.58 -59.86 -40.79
C SER A 113 -10.98 -59.62 -41.39
N ALA A 114 -11.57 -58.45 -41.15
CA ALA A 114 -12.87 -58.04 -41.68
C ALA A 114 -12.80 -57.15 -42.94
N LEU A 115 -11.60 -56.75 -43.37
CA LEU A 115 -11.35 -55.90 -44.53
C LEU A 115 -10.68 -56.63 -45.69
N ASP A 116 -10.11 -57.82 -45.41
CA ASP A 116 -9.57 -58.77 -46.39
C ASP A 116 -10.67 -59.66 -46.97
#